data_AF-A0A227J679-F1
#
_entry.id   AF-A0A227J679-F1
#
_cell.length_a   1.000
_cell.length_b   1.000
_cell.length_c   1.000
_cell.angle_alpha   90.00
_cell.angle_beta   90.00
_cell.angle_gamma   90.00
#
_symmetry.space_group_name_H-M   'P 1'
#
loop_
_entity.id
_entity.type
_entity.pdbx_description
1 polymer ?
#
loop_
_entity_poly.entity_id
_entity_poly.type
_entity_poly.pdbx_seq_one_letter_code
_entity_poly.pdbx_strand_id
1 'polypeptide(L)'
;PNGMVLTEYGRILYRHSNAMQHEYNQMMQSIDERKQYQVGKIKMGTGDAWWPLFVKQALNEHLTKQPSASTHVEFGNHLGLMDSLINEQIEFFIGHEIVGLSSKCDVTFIPLF
;
A
#
# COMPACT_ATOMS: atom_id res chain seq x y z
N PRO A 1 -33.65 3.61 -44.83
CA PRO A 1 -32.51 3.18 -43.99
C PRO A 1 -33.03 2.56 -42.69
N ASN A 2 -33.12 1.22 -42.65
CA ASN A 2 -33.70 0.50 -41.52
C ASN A 2 -32.59 0.24 -40.49
N GLY A 3 -32.59 1.03 -39.42
CA GLY A 3 -31.72 0.78 -38.27
C GLY A 3 -32.18 -0.42 -37.45
N MET A 4 -31.37 -0.85 -36.49
CA MET A 4 -31.78 -1.85 -35.50
C MET A 4 -32.54 -1.16 -34.36
N VAL A 5 -33.70 -1.71 -33.99
CA VAL A 5 -34.51 -1.26 -32.85
C VAL A 5 -34.46 -2.35 -31.78
N LEU A 6 -34.19 -1.96 -30.54
CA LEU A 6 -34.19 -2.89 -29.41
C LEU A 6 -35.59 -3.50 -29.23
N THR A 7 -35.65 -4.81 -29.01
CA THR A 7 -36.85 -5.49 -28.52
C THR A 7 -37.18 -5.01 -27.11
N GLU A 8 -38.37 -5.34 -26.60
CA GLU A 8 -38.74 -5.03 -25.22
C GLU A 8 -37.76 -5.65 -24.22
N TYR A 9 -37.38 -6.91 -24.42
CA TYR A 9 -36.33 -7.58 -23.66
C TYR A 9 -34.97 -6.89 -23.82
N GLY A 10 -34.63 -6.45 -25.04
CA GLY A 10 -33.40 -5.70 -25.31
C GLY A 10 -33.34 -4.36 -24.57
N ARG A 11 -34.47 -3.66 -24.42
CA ARG A 11 -34.56 -2.42 -23.64
C ARG A 11 -34.36 -2.65 -22.15
N ILE A 12 -34.92 -3.74 -21.61
CA ILE A 12 -34.73 -4.14 -20.21
C ILE A 12 -33.26 -4.47 -19.97
N LEU A 13 -32.67 -5.35 -20.78
CA LEU A 13 -31.27 -5.76 -20.65
C LEU A 13 -30.32 -4.56 -20.78
N TYR A 14 -30.53 -3.70 -21.77
CA TYR A 14 -29.72 -2.51 -22.00
C TYR A 14 -29.69 -1.58 -20.78
N ARG A 15 -30.82 -1.39 -20.11
CA ARG A 15 -30.89 -0.57 -18.88
C ARG A 15 -30.03 -1.15 -17.76
N HIS A 16 -30.11 -2.46 -17.54
CA HIS A 16 -29.32 -3.13 -16.51
C HIS A 16 -27.82 -3.14 -16.85
N SER A 17 -27.45 -3.41 -18.10
CA SER A 17 -26.05 -3.38 -18.54
C SER A 17 -25.42 -2.00 -18.39
N ASN A 18 -26.16 -0.93 -18.72
CA ASN A 18 -25.66 0.44 -18.50
C ASN A 18 -25.45 0.76 -17.02
N ALA A 19 -26.36 0.32 -16.14
CA ALA A 19 -26.20 0.50 -14.70
C ALA A 19 -24.96 -0.24 -14.17
N MET A 20 -24.76 -1.51 -14.56
CA MET A 20 -23.58 -2.29 -14.19
C MET A 20 -22.28 -1.65 -14.73
N GLN A 21 -22.28 -1.15 -15.96
CA GLN A 21 -21.10 -0.48 -16.53
C GLN A 21 -20.77 0.80 -15.75
N HIS A 22 -21.78 1.56 -15.34
CA HIS A 22 -21.58 2.76 -14.54
C HIS A 22 -21.00 2.43 -13.16
N GLU A 23 -21.55 1.43 -12.48
CA GLU A 23 -21.07 0.96 -11.18
C GLU A 23 -19.63 0.43 -11.27
N TYR A 24 -19.31 -0.35 -12.31
CA TYR A 24 -17.95 -0.81 -12.58
C TYR A 24 -16.97 0.35 -12.76
N ASN A 25 -17.34 1.36 -13.56
CA ASN A 25 -16.49 2.51 -13.80
C ASN A 25 -16.23 3.30 -12.50
N GLN A 26 -17.25 3.48 -11.66
CA GLN A 26 -17.12 4.13 -10.35
C GLN A 26 -16.20 3.35 -9.40
N MET A 27 -16.33 2.02 -9.39
CA MET A 27 -15.45 1.13 -8.62
C MET A 27 -13.99 1.27 -9.05
N MET A 28 -13.70 1.22 -10.36
CA MET A 28 -12.34 1.35 -10.88
C MET A 28 -11.73 2.71 -10.53
N GLN A 29 -12.49 3.79 -10.69
CA GLN A 29 -12.05 5.13 -10.30
C GLN A 29 -11.68 5.19 -8.81
N SER A 30 -12.52 4.62 -7.95
CA SER A 30 -12.26 4.57 -6.50
C SER A 30 -11.01 3.77 -6.15
N ILE A 31 -10.72 2.69 -6.90
CA ILE A 31 -9.49 1.91 -6.74
C ILE A 31 -8.28 2.73 -7.15
N ASP A 32 -8.34 3.42 -8.29
CA ASP A 32 -7.22 4.24 -8.78
C ASP A 32 -6.94 5.43 -7.85
N GLU A 33 -7.97 6.09 -7.33
CA GLU A 33 -7.82 7.14 -6.31
C GLU A 33 -7.14 6.61 -5.05
N ARG A 34 -7.51 5.41 -4.58
CA ARG A 34 -6.85 4.76 -3.43
C ARG A 34 -5.40 4.37 -3.73
N LYS A 35 -5.12 3.86 -4.93
CA LYS A 35 -3.75 3.56 -5.36
C LYS A 35 -2.91 4.83 -5.41
N GLN A 36 -3.44 5.92 -5.95
CA GLN A 36 -2.77 7.22 -5.97
C GLN A 36 -2.49 7.74 -4.56
N TYR A 37 -3.41 7.55 -3.61
CA TYR A 37 -3.19 7.89 -2.20
C TYR A 37 -2.09 7.03 -1.53
N GLN A 38 -1.83 5.83 -2.03
CA GLN A 38 -0.73 4.99 -1.55
C GLN A 38 0.62 5.34 -2.17
N VAL A 39 0.66 6.13 -3.26
CA VAL A 39 1.93 6.48 -3.92
C VAL A 39 2.80 7.29 -2.96
N GLY A 40 3.95 6.71 -2.61
CA GLY A 40 4.93 7.31 -1.72
C GLY A 40 4.61 7.16 -0.23
N LYS A 41 3.48 6.55 0.14
CA LYS A 41 3.17 6.27 1.54
C LYS A 41 4.24 5.33 2.12
N ILE A 42 4.73 5.66 3.31
CA ILE A 42 5.68 4.82 4.05
C ILE A 42 5.09 4.51 5.42
N LYS A 43 4.99 3.22 5.75
CA LYS A 43 4.75 2.74 7.11
C LYS A 43 5.94 1.89 7.53
N MET A 44 6.81 2.44 8.39
CA MET A 44 8.04 1.75 8.75
C MET A 44 8.30 1.71 10.26
N GLY A 45 9.06 0.71 10.68
CA GLY A 45 9.67 0.64 12.00
C GLY A 45 11.16 1.00 11.97
N THR A 46 11.70 1.48 13.08
CA THR A 46 13.15 1.63 13.25
C THR A 46 13.54 1.46 14.72
N GLY A 47 14.67 0.79 14.95
CA GLY A 47 15.35 0.88 16.25
C GLY A 47 15.93 2.27 16.48
N ASP A 48 16.02 2.68 17.74
CA ASP A 48 16.57 3.99 18.16
C ASP A 48 17.99 4.24 17.63
N ALA A 49 18.80 3.19 17.53
CA ALA A 49 20.19 3.27 17.05
C ALA A 49 20.29 3.70 15.58
N TRP A 50 19.35 3.28 14.74
CA TRP A 50 19.40 3.53 13.30
C TRP A 50 18.84 4.87 12.90
N TRP A 51 17.92 5.40 13.72
CA TRP A 51 17.26 6.67 13.47
C TRP A 51 18.21 7.84 13.19
N PRO A 52 19.18 8.16 14.08
CA PRO A 52 20.10 9.26 13.86
C PRO A 52 21.17 8.94 12.81
N LEU A 53 21.45 7.67 12.54
CA LEU A 53 22.55 7.27 11.65
C LEU A 53 22.22 7.51 10.18
N PHE A 54 21.04 7.09 9.73
CA PHE A 54 20.67 7.27 8.32
C PHE A 54 19.15 7.35 8.09
N VAL A 55 18.33 6.70 8.92
CA VAL A 55 16.89 6.56 8.64
C VAL A 55 16.20 7.92 8.56
N LYS A 56 16.47 8.83 9.50
CA LYS A 56 15.90 10.18 9.50
C LYS A 56 16.24 10.94 8.21
N GLN A 57 17.50 10.84 7.76
CA GLN A 57 17.94 11.53 6.55
C GLN A 57 17.26 10.93 5.31
N ALA A 58 17.28 9.61 5.15
CA ALA A 58 16.67 8.92 4.02
C ALA A 58 15.16 9.23 3.92
N LEU A 59 14.46 9.25 5.05
CA LEU A 59 13.04 9.58 5.10
C LEU A 59 12.77 11.04 4.70
N ASN A 60 13.60 11.98 5.16
CA ASN A 60 13.49 13.39 4.75
C ASN A 60 13.74 13.58 3.25
N GLU A 61 14.71 12.87 2.68
CA GLU A 61 14.99 12.89 1.24
C GLU A 61 13.81 12.34 0.43
N HIS A 62 13.18 11.27 0.91
CA HIS A 62 11.95 10.72 0.30
C HIS A 62 10.80 11.73 0.35
N LEU A 63 10.52 12.31 1.53
CA LEU A 63 9.47 13.30 1.71
C LEU A 63 9.68 14.57 0.90
N THR A 64 10.93 14.96 0.64
CA THR A 64 11.26 16.09 -0.23
C THR A 64 10.92 15.78 -1.69
N LYS A 65 11.15 14.55 -2.15
CA LYS A 65 10.81 14.10 -3.52
C LYS A 65 9.31 13.90 -3.70
N GLN A 66 8.62 13.47 -2.63
CA GLN A 66 7.19 13.19 -2.65
C GLN A 66 6.47 13.89 -1.48
N PRO A 67 6.23 15.22 -1.53
CA PRO A 67 5.67 15.97 -0.40
C PRO A 67 4.25 15.56 0.01
N SER A 68 3.50 14.93 -0.90
CA SER A 68 2.15 14.41 -0.64
C SER A 68 2.14 13.03 0.03
N ALA A 69 3.30 12.41 0.22
CA ALA A 69 3.43 11.11 0.86
C ALA A 69 3.04 11.17 2.34
N SER A 70 2.12 10.29 2.76
CA SER A 70 1.87 10.05 4.18
C SER A 70 2.97 9.17 4.76
N THR A 71 3.49 9.52 5.94
CA THR A 71 4.55 8.76 6.60
C THR A 71 4.14 8.39 8.02
N HIS A 72 4.35 7.14 8.38
CA HIS A 72 4.20 6.61 9.72
C HIS A 72 5.51 5.91 10.12
N VAL A 73 6.06 6.31 11.26
CA VAL A 73 7.30 5.74 11.81
C VAL A 73 7.01 5.24 13.21
N GLU A 74 7.30 3.95 13.43
CA GLU A 74 7.24 3.30 14.73
C GLU A 74 8.65 3.12 15.30
N PHE A 75 8.84 3.49 16.56
CA PHE A 75 10.08 3.27 17.29
C PHE A 75 9.90 2.10 18.23
N GLY A 76 10.84 1.15 18.21
CA GLY A 76 10.73 -0.02 19.06
C GLY A 76 11.97 -0.90 19.04
N ASN A 77 11.97 -1.86 19.95
CA ASN A 77 12.93 -2.95 19.89
C ASN A 77 12.57 -3.90 18.73
N HIS A 78 13.53 -4.76 18.37
CA HIS A 78 13.37 -5.65 17.22
C HIS A 78 12.14 -6.56 17.33
N LEU A 79 11.90 -7.19 18.49
CA LEU A 79 10.77 -8.12 18.65
C LEU A 79 9.41 -7.41 18.56
N GLY A 80 9.30 -6.20 19.11
CA GLY A 80 8.10 -5.37 18.99
C GLY A 80 7.83 -4.98 17.54
N LEU A 81 8.87 -4.51 16.82
CA LEU A 81 8.73 -4.15 15.41
C LEU A 81 8.46 -5.37 14.51
N MET A 82 8.98 -6.53 14.89
CA MET A 82 8.66 -7.78 14.20
C MET A 82 7.19 -8.18 14.40
N ASP A 83 6.64 -8.03 15.60
CA ASP A 83 5.21 -8.24 15.85
C ASP A 83 4.36 -7.24 15.06
N SER A 84 4.73 -5.96 15.05
CA SER A 84 4.09 -4.93 14.22
C SER A 84 4.16 -5.26 12.71
N LEU A 85 5.24 -5.87 12.24
CA LEU A 85 5.40 -6.31 10.85
C LEU A 85 4.50 -7.52 10.52
N ILE A 86 4.48 -8.54 11.37
CA ILE A 86 3.64 -9.75 11.19
C ILE A 86 2.15 -9.39 11.21
N ASN A 87 1.76 -8.42 12.05
CA ASN A 87 0.40 -7.93 12.17
C ASN A 87 0.05 -6.81 11.16
N GLU A 88 0.89 -6.59 10.14
CA GLU A 88 0.70 -5.61 9.05
C GLU A 88 0.47 -4.15 9.53
N GLN A 89 0.95 -3.80 10.72
CA GLN A 89 0.88 -2.43 11.24
C GLN A 89 1.89 -1.53 10.54
N ILE A 90 3.08 -2.09 10.26
CA ILE A 90 4.16 -1.54 9.46
C ILE A 90 4.45 -2.44 8.25
N GLU A 91 5.06 -1.89 7.20
CA GLU A 91 5.38 -2.61 5.96
C GLU A 91 6.82 -3.13 5.93
N PHE A 92 7.71 -2.48 6.67
CA PHE A 92 9.10 -2.90 6.88
C PHE A 92 9.69 -2.25 8.13
N PHE A 93 10.82 -2.73 8.61
CA PHE A 93 11.59 -2.00 9.62
C PHE A 93 13.10 -2.13 9.45
N ILE A 94 13.83 -1.17 10.02
CA ILE A 94 15.29 -1.17 10.03
C ILE A 94 15.80 -1.77 11.34
N GLY A 95 16.56 -2.85 11.22
CA GLY A 95 17.10 -3.61 12.34
C GLY A 95 18.21 -4.56 11.92
N HIS A 96 18.68 -5.36 12.87
CA HIS A 96 19.60 -6.47 12.59
C HIS A 96 18.84 -7.75 12.29
N GLU A 97 19.38 -8.64 11.46
CA GLU A 97 18.81 -9.98 11.25
C GLU A 97 18.85 -10.82 12.53
N ILE A 98 17.73 -11.46 12.87
CA ILE A 98 17.70 -12.52 13.89
C ILE A 98 17.72 -13.87 13.19
N VAL A 99 18.86 -14.54 13.26
CA VAL A 99 19.05 -15.89 12.72
C VAL A 99 18.02 -16.85 13.35
N GLY A 100 17.22 -17.49 12.50
CA GLY A 100 16.21 -18.47 12.90
C GLY A 100 14.82 -17.93 13.21
N LEU A 101 14.61 -16.60 13.15
CA LEU A 101 13.28 -15.99 13.25
C LEU A 101 12.63 -15.81 11.86
N SER A 102 13.42 -15.47 10.85
CA SER A 102 12.94 -15.23 9.48
C SER A 102 12.26 -16.45 8.85
N SER A 103 12.78 -17.65 9.12
CA SER A 103 12.22 -18.92 8.63
C SER A 103 10.86 -19.27 9.23
N LYS A 104 10.43 -18.60 10.31
CA LYS A 104 9.15 -18.86 10.99
C LYS A 104 8.04 -17.87 10.64
N CYS A 105 8.38 -16.71 10.09
CA CYS A 105 7.45 -15.57 10.00
C CYS A 105 7.27 -15.02 8.57
N ASP A 106 7.67 -15.76 7.54
CA ASP A 106 7.62 -15.33 6.12
C ASP A 106 8.14 -13.89 5.90
N VAL A 107 9.27 -13.57 6.53
CA VAL A 107 9.94 -12.28 6.35
C VAL A 107 11.23 -12.45 5.58
N THR A 108 11.55 -11.44 4.77
CA THR A 108 12.82 -11.35 4.06
C THR A 108 13.71 -10.32 4.73
N PHE A 109 14.95 -10.70 5.02
CA PHE A 109 15.98 -9.76 5.44
C PHE A 109 16.76 -9.25 4.24
N ILE A 110 16.92 -7.93 4.13
CA ILE A 110 17.70 -7.28 3.07
C ILE A 110 18.87 -6.53 3.73
N PRO A 111 20.13 -6.93 3.51
CA PRO A 111 21.27 -6.20 4.05
C PRO A 111 21.41 -4.84 3.36
N LEU A 112 21.67 -3.79 4.14
CA LEU A 112 21.82 -2.42 3.65
C LEU A 112 23.28 -1.99 3.45
N PHE A 113 24.19 -2.55 4.27
CA PHE A 113 25.63 -2.24 4.29
C PHE A 113 26.44 -3.49 4.63
#